data_AF-Q602N5-F1
#
_entry.id   AF-Q602N5-F1
#
_cell.length_a   1.000
_cell.length_b   1.000
_cell.length_c   1.000
_cell.angle_alpha   90.00
_cell.angle_beta   90.00
_cell.angle_gamma   90.00
#
_symmetry.space_group_name_H-M   'P 1'
#
loop_
_entity.id
_entity.type
_entity.pdbx_description
1 polymer ?
#
loop_
_entity_poly.entity_id
_entity_poly.type
_entity_poly.pdbx_seq_one_letter_code
_entity_poly.pdbx_strand_id
1 'polypeptide(L)'
;MPRASLCRRASRHHATRPLQLRHPSMSRKRSRATMNIEKQSEPQTQKAETRHVERYGHRRRRHGGAPTMFPMIREYIRDQHGKVRFERLRQAENHLLRFIEIAGDRPLPEYLSADVTAFAKELSERRRLSASTVNGHLSSLSALFNWALAQGHPGLMENPCSGCKLPTGTVAAEQRQQPADKPLTLEQLRAFFEGEETAADFDTPYNL
;
A
#
# COMPACT_ATOMS: atom_id res chain seq x y z
N MET A 1 8.16 -27.19 -49.30
CA MET A 1 7.38 -28.30 -49.90
C MET A 1 8.37 -29.28 -50.53
N PRO A 2 8.18 -30.60 -50.48
CA PRO A 2 7.10 -31.41 -49.85
C PRO A 2 7.19 -31.39 -48.29
N ARG A 3 6.27 -31.87 -47.42
CA ARG A 3 5.46 -33.11 -47.23
C ARG A 3 6.27 -34.32 -46.71
N ALA A 4 5.81 -35.16 -45.76
CA ALA A 4 4.58 -35.12 -44.92
C ALA A 4 4.58 -36.16 -43.76
N SER A 5 3.63 -36.01 -42.80
CA SER A 5 2.87 -37.08 -42.07
C SER A 5 3.63 -38.05 -41.13
N LEU A 6 3.07 -38.79 -40.15
CA LEU A 6 1.71 -38.98 -39.55
C LEU A 6 1.85 -38.82 -38.00
N CYS A 7 0.87 -38.57 -37.12
CA CYS A 7 -0.57 -38.90 -37.01
C CYS A 7 -0.93 -40.33 -36.51
N ARG A 8 -0.96 -40.52 -35.17
CA ARG A 8 -1.77 -41.51 -34.38
C ARG A 8 -2.13 -40.83 -33.05
N ARG A 9 -3.39 -40.76 -32.58
CA ARG A 9 -4.34 -41.81 -32.08
C ARG A 9 -3.82 -42.61 -30.87
N ALA A 10 -4.62 -43.01 -29.87
CA ALA A 10 -5.91 -42.55 -29.28
C ALA A 10 -6.36 -43.55 -28.17
N SER A 11 -7.33 -43.16 -27.33
CA SER A 11 -8.09 -43.91 -26.27
C SER A 11 -7.76 -43.44 -24.84
N ARG A 12 -8.69 -43.06 -23.95
CA ARG A 12 -10.07 -43.51 -23.58
C ARG A 12 -10.15 -44.88 -22.88
N HIS A 13 -10.51 -44.89 -21.60
CA HIS A 13 -11.49 -45.76 -20.89
C HIS A 13 -11.57 -45.21 -19.43
N HIS A 14 -12.70 -44.78 -18.86
CA HIS A 14 -13.98 -45.42 -18.49
C HIS A 14 -14.05 -46.07 -17.08
N ALA A 15 -14.40 -45.23 -16.08
CA ALA A 15 -15.05 -45.55 -14.80
C ALA A 15 -15.48 -44.20 -14.17
N THR A 16 -16.68 -43.88 -13.63
CA THR A 16 -18.03 -44.49 -13.56
C THR A 16 -18.32 -45.67 -12.62
N ARG A 17 -18.58 -45.39 -11.33
CA ARG A 17 -19.81 -45.83 -10.62
C ARG A 17 -20.16 -44.94 -9.39
N PRO A 18 -21.45 -44.86 -8.95
CA PRO A 18 -21.91 -43.94 -7.87
C PRO A 18 -22.62 -44.67 -6.70
N LEU A 19 -23.36 -43.92 -5.85
CA LEU A 19 -24.36 -44.38 -4.83
C LEU A 19 -23.76 -44.88 -3.48
N GLN A 20 -24.40 -44.79 -2.29
CA GLN A 20 -25.73 -44.32 -1.87
C GLN A 20 -25.75 -43.42 -0.60
N LEU A 21 -26.78 -42.57 -0.55
CA LEU A 21 -27.62 -42.12 0.57
C LEU A 21 -27.46 -42.77 1.97
N ARG A 22 -27.58 -41.94 3.03
CA ARG A 22 -28.55 -42.12 4.15
C ARG A 22 -28.67 -40.87 5.06
N HIS A 23 -29.88 -40.34 5.19
CA HIS A 23 -30.33 -39.46 6.28
C HIS A 23 -31.19 -40.27 7.28
N PRO A 24 -31.90 -39.66 8.25
CA PRO A 24 -31.39 -38.99 9.44
C PRO A 24 -31.92 -39.66 10.73
N SER A 25 -31.63 -39.10 11.91
CA SER A 25 -32.36 -39.45 13.14
C SER A 25 -32.56 -38.24 14.05
N MET A 26 -33.80 -38.05 14.54
CA MET A 26 -34.13 -37.08 15.59
C MET A 26 -34.85 -37.77 16.74
N SER A 27 -34.45 -37.48 17.97
CA SER A 27 -35.38 -37.48 19.12
C SER A 27 -34.85 -36.57 20.24
N ARG A 28 -35.60 -35.51 20.57
CA ARG A 28 -36.58 -35.41 21.68
C ARG A 28 -35.88 -35.08 23.02
N LYS A 29 -35.92 -33.82 23.45
CA LYS A 29 -37.05 -33.09 24.09
C LYS A 29 -37.29 -33.49 25.57
N ARG A 30 -36.84 -32.63 26.49
CA ARG A 30 -37.61 -31.97 27.58
C ARG A 30 -36.66 -30.92 28.21
N SER A 31 -37.05 -29.65 28.39
CA SER A 31 -38.01 -29.08 29.37
C SER A 31 -37.47 -29.18 30.81
N ARG A 32 -37.55 -28.14 31.66
CA ARG A 32 -38.61 -27.12 31.79
C ARG A 32 -38.10 -25.75 32.32
N ALA A 33 -38.96 -24.73 32.28
CA ALA A 33 -38.79 -23.35 32.77
C ALA A 33 -38.38 -23.25 34.27
N THR A 34 -37.92 -22.11 34.81
CA THR A 34 -38.59 -20.78 34.94
C THR A 34 -37.62 -19.60 34.63
N MET A 35 -37.97 -18.38 34.17
CA MET A 35 -38.98 -17.36 34.57
C MET A 35 -38.85 -16.99 36.07
N ASN A 36 -38.82 -15.74 36.56
CA ASN A 36 -39.03 -14.36 36.07
C ASN A 36 -38.25 -13.39 37.03
N ILE A 37 -38.10 -12.07 36.87
CA ILE A 37 -38.68 -11.07 35.94
C ILE A 37 -37.67 -9.92 35.64
N GLU A 38 -38.15 -8.80 35.11
CA GLU A 38 -37.45 -7.56 34.73
C GLU A 38 -36.69 -6.82 35.86
N LYS A 39 -35.65 -6.06 35.45
CA LYS A 39 -35.60 -4.61 35.70
C LYS A 39 -34.86 -3.90 34.57
N GLN A 40 -35.44 -2.80 34.08
CA GLN A 40 -34.87 -1.98 33.01
C GLN A 40 -34.05 -0.82 33.61
N SER A 41 -32.83 -0.59 33.09
CA SER A 41 -32.14 0.71 33.16
C SER A 41 -30.99 0.75 32.15
N GLU A 42 -31.21 1.55 31.10
CA GLU A 42 -30.30 2.20 30.13
C GLU A 42 -28.82 1.76 29.98
N PRO A 43 -28.30 1.64 28.74
CA PRO A 43 -26.87 1.45 28.51
C PRO A 43 -26.08 2.75 28.75
N GLN A 44 -25.37 2.85 29.88
CA GLN A 44 -24.41 3.93 30.07
C GLN A 44 -23.23 3.80 29.11
N THR A 45 -23.20 4.66 28.09
CA THR A 45 -22.10 4.79 27.12
C THR A 45 -20.82 5.27 27.81
N GLN A 46 -20.04 4.34 28.35
CA GLN A 46 -18.74 4.64 28.96
C GLN A 46 -17.73 5.06 27.89
N LYS A 47 -17.59 6.38 27.69
CA LYS A 47 -16.50 6.98 26.92
C LYS A 47 -15.15 6.76 27.60
N ALA A 48 -14.53 5.61 27.32
CA ALA A 48 -13.13 5.35 27.65
C ALA A 48 -12.14 5.97 26.62
N GLU A 49 -12.45 7.16 26.10
CA GLU A 49 -11.57 7.91 25.20
C GLU A 49 -10.44 8.59 25.98
N THR A 50 -9.49 7.82 26.52
CA THR A 50 -8.12 8.35 26.74
C THR A 50 -7.07 7.25 26.93
N ARG A 51 -5.92 7.45 26.27
CA ARG A 51 -4.60 6.88 26.60
C ARG A 51 -4.47 5.35 26.59
N HIS A 52 -4.22 4.80 25.39
CA HIS A 52 -3.20 3.75 25.25
C HIS A 52 -2.38 3.94 23.96
N VAL A 53 -1.72 5.10 23.84
CA VAL A 53 -0.57 5.24 22.93
C VAL A 53 0.62 4.55 23.59
N GLU A 54 0.51 3.24 23.74
CA GLU A 54 1.61 2.43 24.23
C GLU A 54 2.68 2.37 23.15
N ARG A 55 3.83 2.96 23.51
CA ARG A 55 5.14 2.77 22.92
C ARG A 55 5.20 1.46 22.12
N TYR A 56 5.36 1.54 20.79
CA TYR A 56 5.70 0.39 19.96
C TYR A 56 7.13 -0.07 20.33
N GLY A 57 7.23 -0.76 21.45
CA GLY A 57 8.48 -1.18 22.04
C GLY A 57 9.20 -2.09 21.06
N HIS A 58 10.46 -1.77 20.77
CA HIS A 58 11.30 -2.57 19.90
C HIS A 58 11.32 -4.03 20.40
N ARG A 59 10.52 -4.89 19.77
CA ARG A 59 10.71 -6.34 19.86
C ARG A 59 11.99 -6.66 19.11
N ARG A 60 13.13 -6.43 19.78
CA ARG A 60 14.44 -6.99 19.44
C ARG A 60 14.40 -8.50 19.61
N ARG A 61 13.60 -9.18 18.78
CA ARG A 61 13.94 -10.52 18.31
C ARG A 61 15.38 -10.42 17.82
N ARG A 62 16.25 -11.27 18.34
CA ARG A 62 17.64 -11.34 17.88
C ARG A 62 17.64 -12.09 16.54
N HIS A 63 17.24 -11.42 15.46
CA HIS A 63 17.37 -11.95 14.11
C HIS A 63 18.86 -12.23 13.88
N GLY A 64 19.18 -13.47 13.48
CA GLY A 64 20.56 -13.95 13.41
C GLY A 64 21.28 -13.38 12.20
N GLY A 65 22.22 -12.45 12.43
CA GLY A 65 23.22 -11.99 11.45
C GLY A 65 22.72 -11.09 10.31
N ALA A 66 21.52 -11.31 9.77
CA ALA A 66 20.99 -10.56 8.63
C ALA A 66 20.69 -9.09 9.00
N PRO A 67 21.15 -8.09 8.21
CA PRO A 67 20.81 -6.70 8.44
C PRO A 67 19.32 -6.44 8.18
N THR A 68 18.73 -5.54 8.97
CA THR A 68 17.36 -5.06 8.76
C THR A 68 17.30 -4.01 7.65
N MET A 69 16.09 -3.63 7.22
CA MET A 69 15.92 -2.70 6.11
C MET A 69 16.52 -1.31 6.39
N PHE A 70 16.50 -0.80 7.63
CA PHE A 70 17.06 0.52 7.92
C PHE A 70 18.58 0.63 7.60
N PRO A 71 19.46 -0.29 8.05
CA PRO A 71 20.83 -0.39 7.54
C PRO A 71 20.92 -0.46 6.00
N MET A 72 20.10 -1.29 5.35
CA MET A 72 20.15 -1.46 3.89
C MET A 72 19.72 -0.21 3.12
N ILE A 73 18.77 0.59 3.64
CA ILE A 73 18.43 1.91 3.09
C ILE A 73 19.66 2.82 3.16
N ARG A 74 20.33 2.91 4.32
CA ARG A 74 21.51 3.77 4.47
C ARG A 74 22.65 3.38 3.52
N GLU A 75 22.84 2.08 3.28
CA GLU A 75 23.82 1.61 2.32
C GLU A 75 23.42 1.87 0.87
N TYR A 76 22.16 1.65 0.50
CA TYR A 76 21.61 2.01 -0.80
C TYR A 76 21.74 3.51 -1.10
N ILE A 77 21.35 4.38 -0.16
CA ILE A 77 21.47 5.83 -0.30
C ILE A 77 22.94 6.25 -0.44
N ARG A 78 23.86 5.63 0.31
CA ARG A 78 25.31 5.81 0.15
C ARG A 78 25.82 5.39 -1.23
N ASP A 79 25.40 4.23 -1.73
CA ASP A 79 25.83 3.73 -3.05
C ASP A 79 25.26 4.54 -4.21
N GLN A 80 24.05 5.09 -4.08
CA GLN A 80 23.41 5.91 -5.10
C GLN A 80 23.83 7.40 -5.05
N HIS A 81 24.56 7.81 -4.01
CA HIS A 81 25.12 9.15 -3.90
C HIS A 81 26.06 9.46 -5.08
N GLY A 82 25.90 10.62 -5.71
CA GLY A 82 26.63 11.00 -6.93
C GLY A 82 26.15 10.30 -8.22
N LYS A 83 25.47 9.15 -8.14
CA LYS A 83 24.81 8.49 -9.28
C LYS A 83 23.42 9.07 -9.58
N VAL A 84 22.73 9.55 -8.55
CA VAL A 84 21.35 10.08 -8.61
C VAL A 84 21.30 11.51 -8.09
N ARG A 85 20.44 12.36 -8.69
CA ARG A 85 20.17 13.73 -8.18
C ARG A 85 19.67 13.70 -6.73
N PHE A 86 20.20 14.60 -5.91
CA PHE A 86 19.96 14.64 -4.46
C PHE A 86 18.48 14.67 -4.09
N GLU A 87 17.65 15.42 -4.81
CA GLU A 87 16.21 15.58 -4.52
C GLU A 87 15.47 14.25 -4.71
N ARG A 88 15.80 13.51 -5.77
CA ARG A 88 15.24 12.18 -6.05
C ARG A 88 15.72 11.15 -5.03
N LEU A 89 16.97 11.26 -4.60
CA LEU A 89 17.58 10.36 -3.62
C LEU A 89 16.96 10.55 -2.22
N ARG A 90 16.83 11.80 -1.77
CA ARG A 90 16.11 12.19 -0.55
C ARG A 90 14.63 11.82 -0.60
N GLN A 91 13.98 11.94 -1.76
CA GLN A 91 12.61 11.47 -1.93
C GLN A 91 12.52 9.94 -1.79
N ALA A 92 13.44 9.18 -2.38
CA ALA A 92 13.49 7.74 -2.24
C ALA A 92 13.74 7.31 -0.78
N GLU A 93 14.66 7.98 -0.07
CA GLU A 93 14.88 7.77 1.37
C GLU A 93 13.59 7.96 2.19
N ASN A 94 12.90 9.09 2.00
CA ASN A 94 11.61 9.34 2.65
C ASN A 94 10.55 8.28 2.32
N HIS A 95 10.49 7.81 1.06
CA HIS A 95 9.58 6.76 0.65
C HIS A 95 9.85 5.42 1.34
N LEU A 96 11.13 5.08 1.54
CA LEU A 96 11.59 3.83 2.15
C LEU A 96 11.46 3.85 3.67
N LEU A 97 11.76 4.99 4.32
CA LEU A 97 11.53 5.17 5.76
C LEU A 97 10.03 5.06 6.10
N ARG A 98 9.14 5.64 5.27
CA ARG A 98 7.68 5.46 5.39
C ARG A 98 7.24 3.99 5.28
N PHE A 99 7.95 3.16 4.50
CA PHE A 99 7.68 1.71 4.46
C PHE A 99 8.04 1.05 5.80
N ILE A 100 9.19 1.37 6.39
CA ILE A 100 9.58 0.86 7.72
C ILE A 100 8.61 1.31 8.82
N GLU A 101 8.12 2.55 8.78
CA GLU A 101 7.12 3.05 9.74
C GLU A 101 5.81 2.25 9.74
N ILE A 102 5.43 1.65 8.61
CA ILE A 102 4.15 0.94 8.43
C ILE A 102 4.32 -0.59 8.51
N ALA A 103 5.37 -1.15 7.89
CA ALA A 103 5.62 -2.59 7.82
C ALA A 103 6.59 -3.10 8.91
N GLY A 104 7.18 -2.20 9.70
CA GLY A 104 8.23 -2.49 10.69
C GLY A 104 9.61 -2.68 10.06
N ASP A 105 10.67 -2.49 10.84
CA ASP A 105 12.04 -2.80 10.44
C ASP A 105 12.32 -4.31 10.63
N ARG A 106 12.57 -5.02 9.51
CA ARG A 106 12.82 -6.46 9.42
C ARG A 106 13.99 -6.72 8.46
N PRO A 107 14.63 -7.90 8.49
CA PRO A 107 15.53 -8.35 7.42
C PRO A 107 14.84 -8.35 6.05
N LEU A 108 15.56 -8.00 4.98
CA LEU A 108 15.00 -7.92 3.62
C LEU A 108 14.26 -9.20 3.15
N PRO A 109 14.75 -10.42 3.42
CA PRO A 109 14.04 -11.66 3.06
C PRO A 109 12.72 -11.90 3.80
N GLU A 110 12.41 -11.14 4.87
CA GLU A 110 11.18 -11.30 5.66
C GLU A 110 10.01 -10.43 5.18
N TYR A 111 10.17 -9.66 4.09
CA TYR A 111 9.09 -8.90 3.47
C TYR A 111 8.52 -9.65 2.27
N LEU A 112 7.21 -9.93 2.32
CA LEU A 112 6.49 -10.64 1.26
C LEU A 112 5.72 -9.65 0.37
N SER A 113 5.27 -10.09 -0.81
CA SER A 113 4.39 -9.28 -1.66
C SER A 113 3.08 -8.87 -0.94
N ALA A 114 2.65 -9.66 0.06
CA ALA A 114 1.55 -9.32 0.96
C ALA A 114 1.84 -8.07 1.83
N ASP A 115 3.07 -7.88 2.32
CA ASP A 115 3.47 -6.68 3.06
C ASP A 115 3.43 -5.44 2.15
N VAL A 116 3.94 -5.57 0.92
CA VAL A 116 3.93 -4.50 -0.09
C VAL A 116 2.50 -4.12 -0.48
N THR A 117 1.62 -5.10 -0.64
CA THR A 117 0.20 -4.90 -0.92
C THR A 117 -0.53 -4.23 0.26
N ALA A 118 -0.26 -4.65 1.50
CA ALA A 118 -0.83 -4.04 2.70
C ALA A 118 -0.36 -2.57 2.87
N PHE A 119 0.92 -2.29 2.60
CA PHE A 119 1.47 -0.93 2.59
C PHE A 119 0.82 -0.05 1.51
N ALA A 120 0.67 -0.55 0.28
CA ALA A 120 -0.02 0.18 -0.80
C ALA A 120 -1.45 0.54 -0.40
N LYS A 121 -2.16 -0.37 0.28
CA LYS A 121 -3.52 -0.18 0.80
C LYS A 121 -3.58 0.84 1.96
N GLU A 122 -2.65 0.80 2.91
CA GLU A 122 -2.54 1.81 3.98
C GLU A 122 -2.32 3.22 3.39
N LEU A 123 -1.48 3.35 2.36
CA LEU A 123 -1.24 4.63 1.68
C LEU A 123 -2.46 5.14 0.88
N SER A 124 -3.17 4.27 0.16
CA SER A 124 -4.33 4.68 -0.65
C SER A 124 -5.59 4.92 0.19
N GLU A 125 -5.91 4.03 1.13
CA GLU A 125 -7.17 4.12 1.90
C GLU A 125 -7.06 5.01 3.13
N ARG A 126 -6.02 4.81 3.96
CA ARG A 126 -5.88 5.54 5.23
C ARG A 126 -5.15 6.87 5.09
N ARG A 127 -4.14 6.95 4.23
CA ARG A 127 -3.42 8.21 3.94
C ARG A 127 -3.99 8.99 2.75
N ARG A 128 -4.98 8.42 2.04
CA ARG A 128 -5.68 9.04 0.89
C ARG A 128 -4.73 9.57 -0.20
N LEU A 129 -3.58 8.92 -0.38
CA LEU A 129 -2.59 9.34 -1.38
C LEU A 129 -3.02 8.93 -2.79
N SER A 130 -2.69 9.76 -3.78
CA SER A 130 -3.00 9.47 -5.18
C SER A 130 -2.28 8.20 -5.66
N ALA A 131 -2.87 7.49 -6.63
CA ALA A 131 -2.22 6.32 -7.25
C ALA A 131 -0.83 6.65 -7.82
N SER A 132 -0.62 7.87 -8.35
CA SER A 132 0.70 8.33 -8.82
C SER A 132 1.71 8.52 -7.67
N THR A 133 1.24 8.91 -6.47
CA THR A 133 2.06 9.04 -5.26
C THR A 133 2.43 7.67 -4.70
N VAL A 134 1.45 6.76 -4.57
CA VAL A 134 1.69 5.39 -4.07
C VAL A 134 2.61 4.61 -5.01
N ASN A 135 2.43 4.74 -6.33
CA ASN A 135 3.37 4.19 -7.31
C ASN A 135 4.79 4.77 -7.20
N GLY A 136 4.94 6.01 -6.71
CA GLY A 136 6.22 6.61 -6.35
C GLY A 136 6.92 5.86 -5.19
N HIS A 137 6.19 5.61 -4.10
CA HIS A 137 6.71 4.80 -2.98
C HIS A 137 7.08 3.38 -3.43
N LEU A 138 6.21 2.71 -4.18
CA LEU A 138 6.44 1.35 -4.69
C LEU A 138 7.61 1.27 -5.66
N SER A 139 7.87 2.34 -6.43
CA SER A 139 9.04 2.40 -7.33
C SER A 139 10.35 2.53 -6.54
N SER A 140 10.38 3.35 -5.49
CA SER A 140 11.54 3.44 -4.59
C SER A 140 11.81 2.12 -3.86
N LEU A 141 10.75 1.45 -3.37
CA LEU A 141 10.86 0.15 -2.69
C LEU A 141 11.34 -0.95 -3.65
N SER A 142 10.79 -1.01 -4.87
CA SER A 142 11.24 -1.95 -5.90
C SER A 142 12.71 -1.70 -6.27
N ALA A 143 13.16 -0.44 -6.35
CA ALA A 143 14.55 -0.11 -6.63
C ALA A 143 15.52 -0.59 -5.53
N LEU A 144 15.15 -0.44 -4.24
CA LEU A 144 15.94 -0.97 -3.12
C LEU A 144 16.09 -2.50 -3.22
N PHE A 145 14.99 -3.24 -3.44
CA PHE A 145 15.04 -4.69 -3.57
C PHE A 145 15.84 -5.15 -4.81
N ASN A 146 15.71 -4.48 -5.96
CA ASN A 146 16.50 -4.78 -7.15
C ASN A 146 18.00 -4.54 -6.93
N TRP A 147 18.36 -3.46 -6.22
CA TRP A 147 19.74 -3.19 -5.84
C TRP A 147 20.27 -4.24 -4.86
N ALA A 148 19.51 -4.64 -3.84
CA ALA A 148 19.93 -5.67 -2.89
C ALA A 148 20.09 -7.06 -3.54
N LEU A 149 19.26 -7.39 -4.54
CA LEU A 149 19.44 -8.56 -5.41
C LEU A 149 20.74 -8.47 -6.22
N ALA A 150 21.05 -7.30 -6.79
CA ALA A 150 22.30 -7.08 -7.53
C ALA A 150 23.56 -7.13 -6.65
N GLN A 151 23.45 -6.81 -5.36
CA GLN A 151 24.52 -7.04 -4.35
C GLN A 151 24.58 -8.50 -3.86
N GLY A 152 23.70 -9.39 -4.33
CA GLY A 152 23.66 -10.79 -3.92
C GLY A 152 23.25 -11.02 -2.46
N HIS A 153 22.39 -10.15 -1.90
CA HIS A 153 22.04 -10.22 -0.48
C HIS A 153 21.46 -11.60 -0.09
N PRO A 154 22.01 -12.29 0.94
CA PRO A 154 21.60 -13.65 1.28
C PRO A 154 20.12 -13.74 1.65
N GLY A 155 19.48 -14.84 1.21
CA GLY A 155 18.06 -15.13 1.42
C GLY A 155 17.08 -14.36 0.54
N LEU A 156 17.48 -13.28 -0.14
CA LEU A 156 16.61 -12.52 -1.03
C LEU A 156 16.68 -13.13 -2.44
N MET A 157 15.63 -13.86 -2.84
CA MET A 157 15.59 -14.57 -4.13
C MET A 157 14.88 -13.80 -5.25
N GLU A 158 13.92 -12.94 -4.90
CA GLU A 158 13.11 -12.18 -5.85
C GLU A 158 12.69 -10.81 -5.28
N ASN A 159 12.07 -9.96 -6.10
CA ASN A 159 11.57 -8.65 -5.67
C ASN A 159 10.08 -8.74 -5.28
N PRO A 160 9.72 -8.57 -4.00
CA PRO A 160 8.33 -8.67 -3.54
C PRO A 160 7.41 -7.55 -4.07
N CYS A 161 7.99 -6.49 -4.67
CA CYS A 161 7.23 -5.42 -5.32
C CYS A 161 6.81 -5.74 -6.76
N SER A 162 7.19 -6.91 -7.30
CA SER A 162 6.73 -7.37 -8.61
C SER A 162 5.20 -7.43 -8.66
N GLY A 163 4.60 -7.02 -9.79
CA GLY A 163 3.15 -6.94 -9.97
C GLY A 163 2.39 -5.85 -9.17
N CYS A 164 2.96 -5.27 -8.11
CA CYS A 164 2.24 -4.47 -7.11
C CYS A 164 1.78 -3.05 -7.55
N LYS A 165 1.89 -2.68 -8.83
CA LYS A 165 1.58 -1.31 -9.30
C LYS A 165 0.09 -1.04 -9.36
N LEU A 166 -0.33 0.12 -8.83
CA LEU A 166 -1.72 0.58 -8.92
C LEU A 166 -2.01 1.19 -10.30
N PRO A 167 -3.21 0.97 -10.88
CA PRO A 167 -3.62 1.67 -12.09
C PRO A 167 -3.70 3.17 -11.80
N THR A 168 -3.01 3.97 -12.63
CA THR A 168 -3.11 5.44 -12.58
C THR A 168 -4.20 5.86 -13.54
N GLY A 169 -5.24 6.57 -13.06
CA GLY A 169 -6.40 6.95 -13.87
C GLY A 169 -6.02 7.79 -15.09
N THR A 170 -6.71 7.56 -16.20
CA THR A 170 -6.45 8.16 -17.52
C THR A 170 -6.39 9.69 -17.50
N VAL A 171 -7.21 10.33 -16.65
CA VAL A 171 -7.26 11.78 -16.45
C VAL A 171 -5.88 12.38 -16.16
N ALA A 172 -5.01 11.67 -15.42
CA ALA A 172 -3.66 12.12 -15.10
C ALA A 172 -2.64 11.88 -16.22
N ALA A 173 -2.98 11.11 -17.25
CA ALA A 173 -2.24 11.03 -18.51
C ALA A 173 -2.70 12.15 -19.47
N GLU A 174 -4.00 12.39 -19.57
CA GLU A 174 -4.57 13.46 -20.41
C GLU A 174 -4.15 14.86 -19.92
N GLN A 175 -4.16 15.12 -18.60
CA GLN A 175 -3.61 16.38 -18.06
C GLN A 175 -2.10 16.54 -18.29
N ARG A 176 -1.33 15.45 -18.42
CA ARG A 176 0.09 15.49 -18.80
C ARG A 176 0.32 15.60 -20.31
N GLN A 177 -0.72 15.46 -21.12
CA GLN A 177 -0.71 15.70 -22.56
C GLN A 177 -1.13 17.13 -22.93
N GLN A 178 -1.68 17.91 -21.99
CA GLN A 178 -1.62 19.36 -22.13
C GLN A 178 -0.15 19.79 -22.01
N PRO A 179 0.43 20.51 -23.00
CA PRO A 179 1.81 20.95 -22.91
C PRO A 179 1.94 21.94 -21.75
N ALA A 180 2.92 21.72 -20.87
CA ALA A 180 3.24 22.63 -19.78
C ALA A 180 3.63 24.04 -20.31
N ASP A 181 4.08 24.10 -21.56
CA ASP A 181 4.42 25.31 -22.30
C ASP A 181 3.22 26.00 -22.98
N LYS A 182 1.97 25.61 -22.69
CA LYS A 182 0.81 26.40 -23.15
C LYS A 182 0.83 27.75 -22.41
N PRO A 183 1.04 28.89 -23.10
CA PRO A 183 1.04 30.17 -22.44
C PRO A 183 -0.35 30.48 -21.87
N LEU A 184 -0.38 31.13 -20.70
CA LEU A 184 -1.61 31.67 -20.13
C LEU A 184 -2.22 32.66 -21.15
N THR A 185 -3.52 32.56 -21.39
CA THR A 185 -4.20 33.51 -22.29
C THR A 185 -4.25 34.90 -21.64
N LEU A 186 -4.41 35.95 -22.46
CA LEU A 186 -4.57 37.31 -21.94
C LEU A 186 -5.76 37.43 -20.99
N GLU A 187 -6.82 36.64 -21.18
CA GLU A 187 -7.98 36.56 -20.28
C GLU A 187 -7.63 35.91 -18.94
N GLN A 188 -6.81 34.85 -18.93
CA GLN A 188 -6.34 34.20 -17.71
C GLN A 188 -5.37 35.07 -16.92
N LEU A 189 -4.48 35.80 -17.62
CA LEU A 189 -3.58 36.78 -17.00
C LEU A 189 -4.39 37.96 -16.43
N ARG A 190 -5.37 38.47 -17.20
CA ARG A 190 -6.27 39.53 -16.75
C ARG A 190 -7.02 39.13 -15.48
N ALA A 191 -7.69 37.98 -15.48
CA ALA A 191 -8.44 37.48 -14.32
C ALA A 191 -7.57 37.18 -13.09
N PHE A 192 -6.26 36.95 -13.27
CA PHE A 192 -5.32 36.81 -12.16
C PHE A 192 -5.00 38.15 -11.49
N PHE A 193 -4.76 39.22 -12.28
CA PHE A 193 -4.41 40.54 -11.74
C PHE A 193 -5.63 41.39 -11.33
N GLU A 194 -6.75 41.31 -12.05
CA GLU A 194 -8.01 41.99 -11.68
C GLU A 194 -8.72 41.30 -10.49
N GLY A 195 -8.24 40.12 -10.05
CA GLY A 195 -8.82 39.37 -8.94
C GLY A 195 -8.48 39.89 -7.53
N GLU A 196 -7.43 40.71 -7.37
CA GLU A 196 -6.97 41.17 -6.06
C GLU A 196 -7.69 42.43 -5.54
N GLU A 197 -8.39 43.19 -6.40
CA GLU A 197 -9.00 44.49 -6.04
C GLU A 197 -10.18 44.42 -5.04
N THR A 198 -10.64 43.21 -4.67
CA THR A 198 -11.72 43.03 -3.68
C THR A 198 -11.24 42.80 -2.24
N ALA A 199 -9.92 42.83 -1.98
CA ALA A 199 -9.33 42.74 -0.64
C ALA A 199 -9.06 44.10 0.04
N ALA A 200 -9.63 45.19 -0.48
CA ALA A 200 -9.34 46.57 -0.09
C ALA A 200 -10.14 47.12 1.11
N ASP A 201 -10.66 46.25 2.00
CA ASP A 201 -11.18 46.65 3.32
C ASP A 201 -10.01 46.98 4.27
N PHE A 202 -9.34 48.12 4.02
CA PHE A 202 -8.20 48.60 4.80
C PHE A 202 -8.36 50.03 5.33
N ASP A 203 -9.60 50.48 5.54
CA ASP A 203 -9.93 51.75 6.18
C ASP A 203 -10.02 51.61 7.71
N THR A 204 -8.86 51.40 8.35
CA THR A 204 -8.70 51.55 9.81
C THR A 204 -7.84 52.78 10.10
N PRO A 205 -8.43 53.93 10.48
CA PRO A 205 -7.67 55.13 10.79
C PRO A 205 -6.85 54.94 12.07
N TYR A 206 -5.52 55.01 11.94
CA TYR A 206 -4.62 55.14 13.08
C TYR A 206 -4.80 56.52 13.72
N ASN A 207 -5.43 56.57 14.89
CA ASN A 207 -5.38 57.75 15.74
C ASN A 207 -3.98 57.89 16.35
N LEU A 208 -3.46 59.12 16.33
CA LEU A 208 -2.23 59.57 17.01
C LEU A 208 -2.58 60.21 18.37
#